data_AF-A0A0M9ZY88-F1
#
_entry.id   AF-A0A0M9ZY88-F1
#
_cell.length_a   1.000
_cell.length_b   1.000
_cell.length_c   1.000
_cell.angle_alpha   90.00
_cell.angle_beta   90.00
_cell.angle_gamma   90.00
#
_symmetry.space_group_name_H-M   'P 1'
#
loop_
_entity.id
_entity.type
_entity.pdbx_description
1 polymer ?
#
loop_
_entity_poly.entity_id
_entity_poly.type
_entity_poly.pdbx_seq_one_letter_code
_entity_poly.pdbx_strand_id
1 'polypeptide(L)' 'GLPTSGHRRVPGLRREELASLAGVSVDYVVRLEQGRARSASPAILTALARALELRPDEEEYLLRCAAEAGMSG' A
#
# COMPACT_ATOMS: atom_id res chain seq x y z
N GLY A 1 -20.34 4.85 10.93
CA GLY A 1 -19.96 5.44 9.62
C GLY A 1 -18.86 6.43 9.87
N LEU A 2 -17.76 6.34 9.13
CA LEU A 2 -16.64 7.26 9.30
C LEU A 2 -16.98 8.62 8.65
N PRO A 3 -16.76 9.75 9.34
CA PRO A 3 -17.03 11.08 8.79
C PRO A 3 -16.04 11.45 7.68
N THR A 4 -16.56 12.01 6.59
CA THR A 4 -15.77 12.56 5.49
C THR A 4 -15.17 13.92 5.87
N SER A 5 -13.91 13.86 6.31
CA SER A 5 -12.81 14.80 5.98
C SER A 5 -13.14 16.26 5.66
N GLY A 6 -12.76 17.17 6.57
CA GLY A 6 -12.58 18.59 6.27
C GLY A 6 -11.49 18.86 5.21
N HIS A 7 -11.39 20.12 4.77
CA HIS A 7 -10.51 20.61 3.70
C HIS A 7 -9.12 19.95 3.72
N ARG A 8 -8.82 19.11 2.70
CA ARG A 8 -7.51 18.48 2.53
C ARG A 8 -6.45 19.55 2.28
N ARG A 9 -5.42 19.59 3.13
CA ARG A 9 -4.25 20.46 2.92
C ARG A 9 -3.32 19.95 1.81
N VAL A 10 -3.39 18.66 1.50
CA VAL A 10 -2.56 17.98 0.50
C VAL A 10 -3.45 17.05 -0.32
N PRO A 11 -3.40 17.09 -1.67
CA PRO A 11 -4.11 16.13 -2.50
C PRO A 11 -3.49 14.73 -2.35
N GLY A 12 -4.32 13.69 -2.37
CA GLY A 12 -3.89 12.29 -2.26
C GLY A 12 -4.64 11.49 -1.20
N LEU A 13 -4.31 10.19 -1.15
CA LEU A 13 -4.83 9.23 -0.19
C LEU A 13 -4.12 9.37 1.16
N ARG A 14 -4.90 9.40 2.24
CA ARG A 14 -4.39 9.16 3.60
C ARG A 14 -4.12 7.66 3.77
N ARG A 15 -3.30 7.33 4.77
CA ARG A 15 -3.04 5.94 5.19
C ARG A 15 -4.33 5.17 5.48
N GLU A 16 -5.29 5.82 6.14
CA GLU A 16 -6.61 5.23 6.44
C GLU A 16 -7.41 4.91 5.18
N GLU A 17 -7.42 5.84 4.21
CA GLU A 17 -8.11 5.65 2.92
C GLU A 17 -7.44 4.53 2.12
N LEU A 18 -6.10 4.54 2.04
CA LEU A 18 -5.33 3.48 1.36
C LEU A 18 -5.54 2.11 2.00
N ALA A 19 -5.47 2.03 3.33
CA ALA A 19 -5.70 0.80 4.08
C ALA A 19 -7.11 0.25 3.82
N SER A 20 -8.11 1.13 3.83
CA SER A 20 -9.49 0.78 3.52
C SER A 20 -9.65 0.26 2.08
N LEU A 21 -9.02 0.91 1.10
CA LEU A 21 -9.09 0.50 -0.30
C LEU A 21 -8.36 -0.82 -0.57
N ALA A 22 -7.21 -1.04 0.08
CA ALA A 22 -6.40 -2.25 -0.09
C ALA A 22 -6.85 -3.42 0.81
N GLY A 23 -7.84 -3.22 1.68
CA GLY A 23 -8.34 -4.28 2.57
C GLY A 23 -7.32 -4.71 3.64
N VAL A 24 -6.47 -3.79 4.11
CA VAL A 24 -5.45 -4.04 5.14
C VAL A 24 -5.65 -3.11 6.33
N SER A 25 -4.99 -3.37 7.46
CA SER A 25 -5.02 -2.45 8.59
C SER A 25 -4.16 -1.21 8.33
N VAL A 26 -4.51 -0.08 8.95
CA VAL A 26 -3.69 1.15 8.91
C VAL A 26 -2.29 0.88 9.45
N ASP A 27 -2.18 0.11 10.53
CA ASP A 27 -0.91 -0.33 11.11
C ASP A 27 -0.07 -1.18 10.14
N TYR A 28 -0.71 -1.91 9.23
CA TYR A 28 0.00 -2.62 8.17
C TYR A 28 0.67 -1.63 7.21
N VAL A 29 -0.06 -0.61 6.74
CA VAL A 29 0.48 0.45 5.87
C VAL A 29 1.63 1.19 6.56
N VAL A 30 1.47 1.54 7.84
CA VAL A 30 2.54 2.20 8.62
C VAL A 30 3.79 1.33 8.73
N ARG A 31 3.64 0.02 9.00
CA ARG A 31 4.79 -0.89 9.04
C ARG A 31 5.43 -1.07 7.67
N LEU A 32 4.65 -1.10 6.59
CA LEU A 32 5.15 -1.21 5.22
C LEU A 32 6.03 0.01 4.88
N GLU A 33 5.54 1.21 5.13
CA GLU A 33 6.29 2.47 4.90
C GLU A 33 7.58 2.54 5.72
N GLN A 34 7.60 1.94 6.91
CA GLN A 34 8.78 1.88 7.77
C GLN A 34 9.76 0.76 7.39
N GLY A 35 9.47 -0.05 6.36
CA GLY A 35 10.27 -1.22 6.00
C GLY A 35 10.21 -2.36 7.03
N ARG A 36 9.16 -2.39 7.87
CA ARG A 36 8.97 -3.37 8.96
C ARG A 36 7.88 -4.40 8.68
N ALA A 37 7.18 -4.28 7.55
CA ALA A 37 6.27 -5.32 7.10
C ALA A 37 7.08 -6.52 6.63
N ARG A 38 7.03 -7.63 7.38
CA ARG A 38 7.68 -8.88 6.98
C ARG A 38 6.91 -9.46 5.79
N SER A 39 7.59 -9.60 4.66
CA SER A 39 7.13 -10.19 3.39
C SER A 39 5.65 -9.92 3.08
N ALA A 40 5.38 -8.77 2.46
CA ALA A 40 4.05 -8.50 1.92
C ALA A 40 3.71 -9.56 0.88
N SER A 41 2.58 -10.25 1.04
CA SER A 41 2.17 -11.26 0.07
C SER A 41 1.90 -10.60 -1.29
N PRO A 42 2.07 -11.33 -2.41
CA PRO A 42 1.74 -10.80 -3.73
C PRO A 42 0.31 -10.26 -3.82
N ALA A 43 -0.64 -10.91 -3.14
CA ALA A 43 -2.03 -10.45 -3.07
C ALA A 43 -2.18 -9.09 -2.39
N ILE A 44 -1.46 -8.85 -1.29
CA ILE A 44 -1.47 -7.54 -0.61
C ILE A 44 -0.82 -6.47 -1.48
N LEU A 45 0.29 -6.80 -2.16
CA LEU A 45 0.96 -5.87 -3.07
C LEU A 45 0.09 -5.49 -4.26
N THR A 46 -0.61 -6.45 -4.87
CA THR A 46 -1.60 -6.17 -5.93
C THR A 46 -2.76 -5.33 -5.41
N ALA A 47 -3.27 -5.59 -4.20
CA ALA A 47 -4.33 -4.76 -3.62
C ALA A 47 -3.88 -3.31 -3.37
N LEU A 48 -2.63 -3.12 -2.91
CA LEU A 48 -2.02 -1.79 -2.74
C LEU A 48 -1.79 -1.10 -4.08
N ALA A 49 -1.28 -1.81 -5.09
CA ALA A 49 -1.06 -1.28 -6.44
C ALA A 49 -2.38 -0.77 -7.04
N ARG A 50 -3.45 -1.54 -6.92
CA ARG A 50 -4.80 -1.14 -7.38
C ARG A 50 -5.33 0.07 -6.61
N ALA A 51 -5.16 0.09 -5.29
CA ALA A 51 -5.59 1.22 -4.46
C ALA A 51 -4.83 2.52 -4.77
N LEU A 52 -3.58 2.40 -5.24
CA LEU A 52 -2.74 3.51 -5.69
C LEU A 52 -2.92 3.84 -7.18
N GLU A 53 -3.82 3.14 -7.87
CA GLU A 53 -4.06 3.29 -9.31
C GLU A 53 -2.78 3.15 -10.16
N LEU A 54 -1.89 2.23 -9.74
CA LEU A 54 -0.67 1.93 -10.49
C LEU A 54 -1.01 1.35 -11.87
N ARG A 55 -0.22 1.76 -12.85
CA ARG A 55 -0.27 1.20 -14.20
C ARG A 55 0.30 -0.23 -14.19
N PRO A 56 -0.03 -1.07 -15.19
CA PRO A 56 0.42 -2.46 -15.21
C PRO A 56 1.95 -2.63 -15.10
N ASP A 57 2.73 -1.73 -15.71
CA ASP A 57 4.20 -1.71 -15.63
C ASP A 57 4.71 -1.38 -14.22
N GLU A 58 4.00 -0.51 -13.50
CA GLU A 58 4.31 -0.12 -12.13
C GLU A 58 3.96 -1.23 -11.12
N GLU A 59 2.83 -1.93 -11.34
CA GLU A 59 2.47 -3.11 -10.53
C GLU A 59 3.50 -4.24 -10.70
N GLU A 60 3.90 -4.53 -11.94
CA GLU A 60 4.93 -5.53 -12.22
C GLU A 60 6.26 -5.16 -11.56
N TYR A 61 6.66 -3.89 -11.68
CA TYR A 61 7.86 -3.37 -11.04
C TYR A 61 7.81 -3.53 -9.52
N LEU A 62 6.70 -3.15 -8.89
CA LEU A 62 6.48 -3.30 -7.45
C LEU A 62 6.63 -4.76 -6.99
N LEU A 63 5.98 -5.69 -7.70
CA LEU A 63 6.04 -7.11 -7.37
C LEU A 63 7.46 -7.67 -7.50
N ARG A 64 8.20 -7.28 -8.55
CA ARG A 64 9.60 -7.66 -8.73
C ARG A 64 10.49 -7.13 -7.60
N CYS A 65 10.37 -5.85 -7.25
CA CYS A 65 11.13 -5.26 -6.14
C CYS A 65 10.86 -5.97 -4.81
N ALA A 66 9.61 -6.35 -4.54
CA ALA A 66 9.27 -7.09 -3.33
C ALA A 66 9.86 -8.51 -3.32
N ALA A 67 9.89 -9.19 -4.47
CA ALA A 67 10.54 -10.49 -4.60
C ALA A 67 12.05 -10.40 -4.32
N GLU A 68 12.73 -9.38 -4.85
CA GLU A 68 14.15 -9.12 -4.59
C GLU A 68 14.45 -8.77 -3.13
N ALA A 69 13.60 -7.96 -2.51
CA ALA A 69 13.70 -7.63 -1.09
C ALA A 69 13.51 -8.86 -0.19
N GLY A 70 12.63 -9.79 -0.57
CA GLY A 70 12.43 -11.06 0.13
C GLY A 70 13.58 -12.05 -0.01
N MET A 71 14.37 -11.95 -1.10
CA MET A 71 15.60 -12.75 -1.28
C MET A 71 16.81 -12.21 -0.51
N SER A 72 16.75 -10.94 -0.10
CA SER A 72 17.85 -10.25 0.62
C SER A 72 17.73 -10.32 2.15
N GLY A 73 16.72 -11.03 2.67
CA GLY A 73 16.38 -11.13 4.10
C GLY A 73 16.74 -12.45 4.76
#